data_AF-A0A2L0UIL4-F1
#
_entry.id   AF-A0A2L0UIL4-F1
#
_cell.length_a   1.000
_cell.length_b   1.000
_cell.length_c   1.000
_cell.angle_alpha   90.00
_cell.angle_beta   90.00
_cell.angle_gamma   90.00
#
_symmetry.space_group_name_H-M   'P 1'
#
loop_
_entity.id
_entity.type
_entity.pdbx_description
1 polymer ?
#
loop_
_entity_poly.entity_id
_entity_poly.type
_entity_poly.pdbx_seq_one_letter_code
_entity_poly.pdbx_strand_id
1 'polypeptide(L)' 'TAEDEAVPVQHAYLLAQALAAHAVPHALHVFTEGEHGLGLAEGRGATEQWSRLAADWLLARGW' A
#
# COMPACT_ATOMS: atom_id res chain seq x y z
N THR A 1 -5.74 4.82 2.32
CA THR A 1 -5.84 3.94 3.51
C THR A 1 -7.21 3.27 3.46
N ALA A 2 -7.69 2.58 4.49
CA ALA A 2 -9.07 2.09 4.51
C ALA A 2 -10.10 3.24 4.64
N GLU A 3 -9.69 4.37 5.22
CA GLU A 3 -10.47 5.62 5.38
C GLU A 3 -10.33 6.62 4.22
N ASP A 4 -9.73 6.22 3.09
CA ASP A 4 -9.65 7.10 1.92
C ASP A 4 -11.04 7.29 1.28
N GLU A 5 -11.67 8.43 1.54
CA GLU A 5 -13.00 8.78 1.01
C GLU A 5 -12.95 9.23 -0.45
N ALA A 6 -11.81 9.76 -0.93
CA ALA A 6 -11.68 10.26 -2.29
C ALA A 6 -11.49 9.12 -3.29
N VAL A 7 -10.73 8.09 -2.90
CA VAL A 7 -10.49 6.88 -3.69
C VAL A 7 -10.72 5.65 -2.82
N PRO A 8 -11.85 4.93 -3.00
CA PRO A 8 -12.19 3.79 -2.16
C PRO A 8 -11.11 2.70 -2.17
N VAL A 9 -10.82 2.14 -1.00
CA VAL A 9 -9.79 1.10 -0.79
C VAL A 9 -9.98 -0.14 -1.69
N GLN A 10 -11.20 -0.38 -2.17
CA GLN A 10 -11.54 -1.46 -3.10
C GLN A 10 -10.70 -1.43 -4.39
N HIS A 11 -10.26 -0.25 -4.85
CA HIS A 11 -9.39 -0.14 -6.02
C HIS A 11 -8.08 -0.92 -5.83
N ALA A 12 -7.47 -0.81 -4.65
CA ALA A 12 -6.24 -1.54 -4.31
C ALA A 12 -6.51 -3.04 -4.15
N TYR A 13 -7.62 -3.42 -3.51
CA TYR A 13 -7.99 -4.83 -3.34
C TYR A 13 -8.27 -5.53 -4.67
N LEU A 14 -8.97 -4.89 -5.60
CA LEU A 14 -9.26 -5.48 -6.92
C LEU A 14 -7.99 -5.68 -7.73
N LEU A 15 -7.06 -4.72 -7.70
CA LEU A 15 -5.77 -4.85 -8.37
C LEU A 15 -4.93 -5.99 -7.77
N ALA A 16 -4.81 -6.06 -6.44
CA ALA A 16 -4.05 -7.12 -5.78
C ALA A 16 -4.65 -8.52 -6.06
N GLN A 17 -5.97 -8.65 -6.05
CA GLN A 17 -6.65 -9.89 -6.44
C GLN A 17 -6.33 -10.28 -7.89
N ALA A 18 -6.36 -9.34 -8.82
CA ALA A 18 -6.02 -9.60 -10.22
C ALA A 18 -4.55 -10.04 -10.40
N LEU A 19 -3.61 -9.39 -9.70
CA LEU A 19 -2.19 -9.77 -9.69
C LEU A 19 -1.99 -11.18 -9.14
N ALA A 20 -2.66 -11.50 -8.02
CA ALA A 20 -2.63 -12.83 -7.42
C ALA A 20 -3.18 -13.90 -8.36
N ALA A 21 -4.31 -13.64 -9.02
CA ALA A 21 -4.95 -14.56 -9.96
C ALA A 21 -4.06 -14.91 -11.16
N HIS A 22 -3.13 -14.02 -11.53
CA HIS A 22 -2.18 -14.23 -12.64
C HIS A 22 -0.77 -14.59 -12.15
N ALA A 23 -0.62 -14.97 -10.88
CA ALA A 23 0.66 -15.33 -10.26
C ALA A 23 1.76 -14.26 -10.42
N VAL A 24 1.37 -12.98 -10.49
CA VAL A 24 2.33 -11.87 -10.52
C VAL A 24 2.78 -11.57 -9.08
N PRO A 25 4.09 -11.60 -8.77
CA PRO A 25 4.57 -11.27 -7.43
C PRO A 25 4.21 -9.83 -7.03
N HIS A 26 3.56 -9.65 -5.89
CA HIS A 26 3.10 -8.35 -5.42
C HIS A 26 3.07 -8.31 -3.88
N ALA A 27 2.99 -7.11 -3.32
CA ALA A 27 2.68 -6.86 -1.91
C ALA A 27 1.62 -5.75 -1.83
N LEU A 28 0.66 -5.90 -0.91
CA LEU A 28 -0.36 -4.89 -0.61
C LEU A 28 -0.35 -4.60 0.89
N HIS A 29 -0.26 -3.33 1.23
CA HIS A 29 -0.39 -2.84 2.60
C HIS A 29 -1.55 -1.85 2.66
N VAL A 30 -2.57 -2.16 3.45
CA VAL A 30 -3.69 -1.26 3.74
C VAL A 30 -3.64 -0.92 5.22
N PHE A 31 -3.47 0.37 5.49
CA PHE A 31 -3.54 0.94 6.83
C PHE A 31 -4.98 1.36 7.15
N THR A 32 -5.38 1.26 8.42
CA THR A 32 -6.74 1.63 8.85
C THR A 32 -7.02 3.11 8.58
N GLU A 33 -6.20 3.99 9.15
CA GLU A 33 -6.48 5.43 9.22
C GLU A 33 -5.63 6.25 8.23
N GLY A 34 -6.19 7.39 7.80
CA GLY A 34 -5.46 8.45 7.11
C GLY A 34 -6.14 8.92 5.80
N GLU A 35 -6.14 10.22 5.55
CA GLU A 35 -6.85 10.83 4.41
C GLU A 35 -6.21 10.50 3.04
N HIS A 36 -6.87 10.93 1.96
CA HIS A 36 -6.29 10.84 0.63
C HIS A 36 -5.01 11.68 0.50
N GLY A 37 -3.99 11.16 -0.20
CA GLY A 37 -2.84 11.98 -0.58
C GLY A 37 -1.82 12.27 0.53
N LEU A 38 -1.60 11.35 1.47
CA LEU A 38 -0.66 11.51 2.60
C LEU A 38 0.82 11.72 2.21
N GLY A 39 1.20 11.50 0.95
CA GLY A 39 2.60 11.58 0.51
C GLY A 39 3.49 10.59 1.28
N LEU A 40 4.60 11.07 1.84
CA LEU A 40 5.50 10.26 2.69
C LEU A 40 4.91 9.92 4.07
N ALA A 41 3.79 10.54 4.45
CA ALA A 41 3.06 10.26 5.68
C ALA A 41 3.88 10.43 6.98
N GLU A 42 4.91 11.28 6.98
CA GLU A 42 5.76 11.54 8.16
C GLU A 42 4.93 12.00 9.36
N GLY A 43 5.07 11.33 10.51
CA GLY A 43 4.32 11.65 11.72
C GLY A 43 2.84 11.26 11.68
N ARG A 44 2.39 10.52 10.65
CA ARG A 44 1.00 10.05 10.49
C ARG A 44 0.82 8.62 11.02
N GLY A 45 1.48 8.32 12.14
CA GLY A 45 1.39 7.04 12.84
C GLY A 45 1.81 5.86 11.97
N ALA A 46 1.04 4.78 11.98
CA ALA A 46 1.39 3.54 11.26
C ALA A 46 1.59 3.74 9.75
N THR A 47 0.97 4.76 9.14
CA THR A 47 1.13 5.00 7.70
C THR A 47 2.54 5.43 7.31
N GLU A 48 3.31 6.06 8.21
CA GLU A 48 4.67 6.55 7.92
C GLU A 48 5.64 5.42 7.51
N GLN A 49 5.34 4.18 7.89
CA GLN A 49 6.17 3.01 7.60
C GLN A 49 6.07 2.53 6.13
N TRP A 50 5.13 3.05 5.33
CA TRP A 50 4.84 2.50 4.00
C TRP A 50 6.06 2.54 3.06
N SER A 51 6.87 3.60 3.14
CA SER A 51 8.05 3.79 2.29
C SER A 51 9.14 2.77 2.60
N ARG A 52 9.32 2.45 3.89
CA ARG A 52 10.22 1.38 4.34
C ARG A 52 9.75 0.01 3.87
N LEU A 53 8.47 -0.31 3.99
CA LEU A 53 7.91 -1.57 3.51
C LEU A 53 8.13 -1.75 1.99
N ALA A 54 7.95 -0.67 1.22
CA ALA A 54 8.23 -0.66 -0.21
C ALA A 54 9.71 -0.90 -0.52
N ALA A 55 10.62 -0.25 0.22
CA ALA A 55 12.06 -0.46 0.09
C ALA A 55 12.46 -1.91 0.43
N ASP A 56 11.95 -2.47 1.53
CA ASP A 56 12.22 -3.84 1.94
C ASP A 56 11.73 -4.85 0.87
N TRP A 57 10.58 -4.60 0.26
CA TRP A 57 10.07 -5.42 -0.85
C TRP A 57 10.97 -5.37 -2.08
N LEU A 58 11.47 -4.19 -2.45
CA LEU A 58 12.40 -4.02 -3.59
C LEU A 58 13.73 -4.74 -3.33
N LEU A 59 14.33 -4.54 -2.14
CA LEU A 59 15.58 -5.19 -1.74
C LEU A 59 15.47 -6.71 -1.76
N ALA A 60 14.35 -7.27 -1.28
CA ALA A 60 14.09 -8.71 -1.32
C ALA A 60 14.04 -9.29 -2.75
N ARG A 61 13.95 -8.44 -3.77
CA ARG A 61 13.89 -8.79 -5.19
C ARG A 61 15.17 -8.42 -5.94
N GLY A 62 16.22 -8.00 -5.22
CA GLY A 62 17.54 -7.71 -5.78
C GLY A 62 17.68 -6.34 -6.46
N TRP A 63 16.83 -5.38 -6.08
CA TRP A 63 16.93 -3.99 -6.50
C TRP A 63 17.80 -3.17 -5.54
#